data_AF-A0A8T4WDG2-F1
#
_entry.id   AF-A0A8T4WDG2-F1
#
_cell.length_a   1.000
_cell.length_b   1.000
_cell.length_c   1.000
_cell.angle_alpha   90.00
_cell.angle_beta   90.00
_cell.angle_gamma   90.00
#
_symmetry.space_group_name_H-M   'P 1'
#
loop_
_entity.id
_entity.type
_entity.pdbx_description
1 polymer ?
#
loop_
_entity_poly.entity_id
_entity_poly.type
_entity_poly.pdbx_seq_one_letter_code
_entity_poly.pdbx_strand_id
1 'polypeptide(L)'
;MGRKNEEKKDSSEMASDIEKAVREDKAKEKGLTKSEERIERAKEQERKKKAKELRAKLRKRELGLMKYRWPAMILMITGFLGIWSEFLPVMNHPPDIGFDTFFDAYLMTGSLFFLFPMIGGVLLLAIGYWAYTEPRAPYLSVIPAMMLAMSATTVYFLISFGLSVDPEANLAATGIPLTMIVYAIVALLSIPLREKE
;
A
#
# COMPACT_ATOMS: atom_id res chain seq x y z
N MET A 1 45.22 -71.97 6.35
CA MET A 1 46.03 -70.80 6.75
C MET A 1 46.96 -70.42 5.59
N GLY A 2 46.84 -69.18 5.13
CA GLY A 2 47.93 -68.37 4.55
C GLY A 2 48.56 -68.80 3.22
N ARG A 3 48.18 -68.13 2.12
CA ARG A 3 49.11 -67.31 1.32
C ARG A 3 48.35 -66.45 0.29
N LYS A 4 48.33 -65.14 0.60
CA LYS A 4 48.65 -64.00 -0.31
C LYS A 4 47.60 -63.69 -1.38
N ASN A 5 46.70 -62.70 -1.29
CA ASN A 5 46.80 -61.34 -0.72
C ASN A 5 47.98 -60.49 -1.22
N GLU A 6 48.60 -60.86 -2.35
CA GLU A 6 49.65 -60.03 -2.99
C GLU A 6 49.16 -59.24 -4.22
N GLU A 7 48.06 -59.60 -4.88
CA GLU A 7 47.59 -58.86 -6.07
C GLU A 7 46.79 -57.58 -5.77
N LYS A 8 46.22 -57.43 -4.56
CA LYS A 8 45.43 -56.23 -4.19
C LYS A 8 46.26 -55.04 -3.69
N LYS A 9 47.56 -55.24 -3.40
CA LYS A 9 48.43 -54.13 -2.97
C LYS A 9 48.91 -53.30 -4.14
N ASP A 10 49.21 -53.92 -5.27
CA ASP A 10 49.78 -53.24 -6.43
C ASP A 10 48.74 -52.35 -7.16
N SER A 11 47.51 -52.84 -7.36
CA SER A 11 46.45 -52.04 -7.99
C SER A 11 45.97 -50.86 -7.14
N SER A 12 46.04 -50.99 -5.81
CA SER A 12 45.63 -49.92 -4.88
C SER A 12 46.71 -48.83 -4.76
N GLU A 13 47.99 -49.19 -4.82
CA GLU A 13 49.08 -48.21 -4.87
C GLU A 13 49.12 -47.50 -6.23
N MET A 14 48.97 -48.22 -7.35
CA MET A 14 48.90 -47.61 -8.68
C MET A 14 47.67 -46.70 -8.85
N ALA A 15 46.51 -47.06 -8.29
CA ALA A 15 45.32 -46.21 -8.31
C ALA A 15 45.49 -44.95 -7.44
N SER A 16 46.17 -45.07 -6.29
CA SER A 16 46.54 -43.95 -5.43
C SER A 16 47.50 -42.99 -6.14
N ASP A 17 48.50 -43.53 -6.85
CA ASP A 17 49.48 -42.72 -7.58
C ASP A 17 48.89 -42.02 -8.81
N ILE A 18 47.97 -42.68 -9.52
CA ILE A 18 47.17 -42.05 -10.58
C ILE A 18 46.25 -40.97 -10.01
N GLU A 19 45.59 -41.21 -8.87
CA GLU A 19 44.76 -40.20 -8.23
C GLU A 19 45.60 -39.00 -7.73
N LYS A 20 46.81 -39.25 -7.23
CA LYS A 20 47.76 -38.20 -6.84
C LYS A 20 48.24 -37.39 -8.04
N ALA A 21 48.62 -38.04 -9.14
CA ALA A 21 49.05 -37.37 -10.37
C ALA A 21 47.90 -36.54 -10.98
N VAL A 22 46.68 -37.09 -11.02
CA VAL A 22 45.49 -36.39 -11.53
C VAL A 22 45.07 -35.25 -10.59
N ARG A 23 45.23 -35.38 -9.26
CA ARG A 23 44.98 -34.27 -8.31
C ARG A 23 46.08 -33.20 -8.38
N GLU A 24 47.34 -33.57 -8.60
CA GLU A 24 48.45 -32.62 -8.76
C GLU A 24 48.38 -31.88 -10.11
N ASP A 25 47.92 -32.51 -11.18
CA ASP A 25 47.67 -31.86 -12.48
C ASP A 25 46.39 -31.01 -12.46
N LYS A 26 45.29 -31.46 -11.84
CA LYS A 26 44.10 -30.62 -11.64
C LYS A 26 44.32 -29.45 -10.69
N ALA A 27 45.30 -29.55 -9.78
CA ALA A 27 45.72 -28.42 -8.94
C ALA A 27 46.62 -27.42 -9.69
N LYS A 28 47.26 -27.83 -10.79
CA LYS A 28 48.13 -26.99 -11.64
C LYS A 28 47.41 -26.35 -12.83
N GLU A 29 46.22 -26.82 -13.22
CA GLU A 29 45.37 -26.18 -14.24
C GLU A 29 44.52 -25.01 -13.72
N LYS A 30 44.98 -24.29 -12.69
CA LYS A 30 44.62 -22.87 -12.59
C LYS A 30 45.57 -22.11 -13.50
N GLY A 31 45.16 -21.92 -14.76
CA GLY A 31 45.86 -21.12 -15.77
C GLY A 31 45.98 -19.61 -15.45
N LEU A 32 46.01 -19.25 -14.17
CA LEU A 32 46.23 -17.90 -13.67
C LEU A 32 47.46 -17.92 -12.78
N THR A 33 48.43 -17.08 -13.12
CA THR A 33 49.58 -16.81 -12.25
C THR A 33 49.13 -16.26 -10.89
N LYS A 34 49.95 -16.40 -9.83
CA LYS A 34 49.64 -15.89 -8.48
C LYS A 34 49.27 -14.39 -8.47
N SER A 35 49.76 -13.62 -9.44
CA SER A 35 49.39 -12.22 -9.69
C SER A 35 47.98 -12.08 -10.27
N GLU A 36 47.60 -12.94 -11.21
CA GLU A 36 46.29 -12.92 -11.84
C GLU A 36 45.19 -13.41 -10.90
N GLU A 37 45.45 -14.42 -10.04
CA GLU A 37 44.52 -14.80 -8.97
C GLU A 37 44.22 -13.62 -8.01
N ARG A 38 45.21 -12.76 -7.74
CA ARG A 38 45.00 -11.55 -6.91
C ARG A 38 44.12 -10.53 -7.63
N ILE A 39 44.33 -10.34 -8.93
CA ILE A 39 43.54 -9.41 -9.76
C ILE A 39 42.09 -9.91 -9.88
N GLU A 40 41.90 -11.22 -10.04
CA GLU A 40 40.57 -11.82 -10.16
C GLU A 40 39.79 -11.76 -8.84
N ARG A 41 40.44 -12.06 -7.70
CA ARG A 41 39.83 -11.86 -6.37
C ARG A 41 39.49 -10.40 -6.11
N ALA A 42 40.33 -9.45 -6.55
CA ALA A 42 40.04 -8.03 -6.44
C ALA A 42 38.84 -7.60 -7.30
N LYS A 43 38.74 -8.08 -8.55
CA LYS A 43 37.59 -7.85 -9.44
C LYS A 43 36.30 -8.47 -8.90
N GLU A 44 36.36 -9.68 -8.33
CA GLU A 44 35.19 -10.30 -7.68
C GLU A 44 34.73 -9.49 -6.45
N GLN A 45 35.67 -9.00 -5.64
CA GLN A 45 35.35 -8.15 -4.50
C GLN A 45 34.74 -6.81 -4.94
N GLU A 46 35.25 -6.20 -6.01
CA GLU A 46 34.63 -5.00 -6.60
C GLU A 46 33.23 -5.28 -7.13
N ARG A 47 33.00 -6.40 -7.83
CA ARG A 47 31.66 -6.79 -8.31
C ARG A 47 30.69 -6.99 -7.14
N LYS A 48 31.15 -7.65 -6.07
CA LYS A 48 30.35 -7.83 -4.85
C LYS A 48 30.07 -6.51 -4.14
N LYS A 49 31.03 -5.58 -4.09
CA LYS A 49 30.82 -4.22 -3.54
C LYS A 49 29.83 -3.41 -4.38
N LYS A 50 30.01 -3.36 -5.70
CA LYS A 50 29.08 -2.70 -6.63
C LYS A 50 27.67 -3.30 -6.57
N ALA A 51 27.55 -4.62 -6.46
CA ALA A 51 26.26 -5.29 -6.29
C ALA A 51 25.60 -4.96 -4.93
N LYS A 52 26.37 -4.87 -3.84
CA LYS A 52 25.88 -4.42 -2.54
C LYS A 52 25.44 -2.95 -2.55
N GLU A 53 26.21 -2.09 -3.21
CA GLU A 53 25.86 -0.66 -3.38
C GLU A 53 24.62 -0.47 -4.25
N LEU A 54 24.49 -1.23 -5.34
CA LEU A 54 23.29 -1.27 -6.18
C LEU A 54 22.08 -1.74 -5.39
N ARG A 55 22.20 -2.83 -4.61
CA ARG A 55 21.12 -3.28 -3.71
C ARG A 55 20.77 -2.22 -2.66
N ALA A 56 21.75 -1.55 -2.08
CA ALA A 56 21.51 -0.48 -1.12
C ALA A 56 20.80 0.74 -1.76
N LYS A 57 21.19 1.10 -2.99
CA LYS A 57 20.53 2.17 -3.77
C LYS A 57 19.10 1.78 -4.18
N LEU A 58 18.88 0.55 -4.60
CA LEU A 58 17.55 0.03 -4.94
C LEU A 58 16.65 0.00 -3.71
N ARG A 59 17.14 -0.48 -2.55
CA ARG A 59 16.38 -0.49 -1.30
C ARG A 59 16.01 0.92 -0.83
N LYS A 60 16.91 1.90 -1.00
CA LYS A 60 16.61 3.32 -0.76
C LYS A 60 15.57 3.89 -1.73
N ARG A 61 15.59 3.49 -3.01
CA ARG A 61 14.58 3.88 -4.01
C ARG A 61 13.21 3.22 -3.77
N GLU A 62 13.19 1.95 -3.38
CA GLU A 62 11.96 1.22 -3.02
C GLU A 62 11.31 1.81 -1.77
N LEU A 63 12.10 2.20 -0.76
CA LEU A 63 11.60 2.95 0.38
C LEU A 63 11.01 4.32 -0.04
N GLY A 64 11.59 4.97 -1.04
CA GLY A 64 11.03 6.18 -1.67
C GLY A 64 9.68 5.95 -2.36
N LEU A 65 9.55 4.82 -3.07
CA LEU A 65 8.31 4.43 -3.77
C LEU A 65 7.21 3.96 -2.80
N MET A 66 7.55 3.33 -1.69
CA MET A 66 6.57 2.92 -0.67
C MET A 66 5.96 4.11 0.07
N LYS A 67 6.71 5.21 0.25
CA LYS A 67 6.25 6.41 0.97
C LYS A 67 4.98 7.00 0.36
N TYR A 68 4.99 7.31 -0.94
CA TYR A 68 3.83 7.90 -1.63
C TYR A 68 2.58 7.01 -1.69
N ARG A 69 2.67 5.72 -1.34
CA ARG A 69 1.53 4.80 -1.38
C ARG A 69 0.57 4.98 -0.22
N TRP A 70 1.03 5.48 0.94
CA TRP A 70 0.18 5.61 2.13
C TRP A 70 -0.86 6.72 1.99
N PRO A 71 -0.49 7.96 1.60
CA PRO A 71 -1.48 8.99 1.32
C PRO A 71 -2.46 8.56 0.23
N ALA A 72 -1.95 7.96 -0.86
CA ALA A 72 -2.76 7.47 -1.96
C ALA A 72 -3.76 6.37 -1.52
N MET A 73 -3.31 5.39 -0.73
CA MET A 73 -4.16 4.30 -0.25
C MET A 73 -5.24 4.80 0.70
N ILE A 74 -4.92 5.74 1.60
CA ILE A 74 -5.90 6.34 2.52
C ILE A 74 -6.97 7.09 1.72
N LEU A 75 -6.58 7.87 0.72
CA LEU A 75 -7.53 8.57 -0.14
C LEU A 75 -8.41 7.60 -0.91
N MET A 76 -7.85 6.50 -1.43
CA MET A 76 -8.64 5.49 -2.12
C MET A 76 -9.65 4.80 -1.20
N ILE A 77 -9.23 4.34 -0.03
CA ILE A 77 -10.11 3.68 0.95
C ILE A 77 -11.22 4.63 1.38
N THR A 78 -10.87 5.87 1.72
CA THR A 78 -11.85 6.89 2.12
C THR A 78 -12.81 7.21 0.97
N GLY A 79 -12.32 7.23 -0.27
CA GLY A 79 -13.15 7.42 -1.46
C GLY A 79 -14.18 6.31 -1.64
N PHE A 80 -13.77 5.04 -1.51
CA PHE A 80 -14.70 3.91 -1.55
C PHE A 80 -15.73 3.96 -0.43
N LEU A 81 -15.31 4.28 0.80
CA LEU A 81 -16.21 4.40 1.93
C LEU A 81 -17.20 5.55 1.76
N GLY A 82 -16.77 6.68 1.20
CA GLY A 82 -17.65 7.82 0.88
C GLY A 82 -18.74 7.45 -0.13
N ILE A 83 -18.39 6.74 -1.21
CA ILE A 83 -19.37 6.23 -2.19
C ILE A 83 -20.31 5.22 -1.52
N TRP A 84 -19.77 4.35 -0.67
CA TRP A 84 -20.57 3.34 0.00
C TRP A 84 -21.61 3.96 0.96
N SER A 85 -21.24 5.02 1.68
CA SER A 85 -22.13 5.75 2.58
C SER A 85 -23.34 6.39 1.88
N GLU A 86 -23.27 6.64 0.57
CA GLU A 86 -24.39 7.17 -0.23
C GLU A 86 -25.66 6.28 -0.12
N PHE A 87 -25.45 4.97 -0.05
CA PHE A 87 -26.51 3.96 -0.11
C PHE A 87 -26.88 3.40 1.27
N LEU A 88 -26.26 3.89 2.34
CA LEU A 88 -26.52 3.40 3.70
C LEU A 88 -27.60 4.24 4.40
N PRO A 89 -28.33 3.64 5.38
CA PRO A 89 -29.32 4.38 6.16
C PRO A 89 -28.68 5.50 6.97
N VAL A 90 -29.12 6.74 6.78
CA VAL A 90 -28.53 7.95 7.42
C VAL A 90 -29.40 8.53 8.51
N MET A 91 -30.70 8.28 8.47
CA MET A 91 -31.67 8.80 9.42
C MET A 91 -32.69 7.72 9.76
N ASN A 92 -33.01 7.60 11.05
CA ASN A 92 -34.20 6.89 11.50
C ASN A 92 -35.33 7.91 11.60
N HIS A 93 -36.43 7.65 10.89
CA HIS A 93 -37.54 8.58 10.81
C HIS A 93 -38.89 7.86 10.68
N PRO A 94 -40.02 8.55 10.98
CA PRO A 94 -41.35 8.04 10.68
C PRO A 94 -41.60 7.97 9.16
N PRO A 95 -42.52 7.10 8.67
CA PRO A 95 -42.72 6.87 7.23
C PRO A 95 -43.03 8.13 6.41
N ASP A 96 -43.67 9.13 7.03
CA ASP A 96 -44.21 10.31 6.35
C ASP A 96 -43.22 11.49 6.29
N ILE A 97 -42.11 11.43 7.03
CA ILE A 97 -41.17 12.57 7.17
C ILE A 97 -39.74 12.05 7.10
N GLY A 98 -38.96 12.48 6.10
CA GLY A 98 -37.54 12.18 6.02
C GLY A 98 -37.11 11.42 4.76
N PHE A 99 -35.97 10.75 4.85
CA PHE A 99 -35.40 9.88 3.81
C PHE A 99 -34.46 8.86 4.45
N ASP A 100 -34.39 7.67 3.85
CA ASP A 100 -33.55 6.59 4.37
C ASP A 100 -32.08 6.79 4.00
N THR A 101 -31.80 7.18 2.75
CA THR A 101 -30.44 7.26 2.19
C THR A 101 -30.21 8.60 1.48
N PHE A 102 -28.94 8.96 1.27
CA PHE A 102 -28.61 10.16 0.47
C PHE A 102 -29.13 10.05 -0.96
N PHE A 103 -29.04 8.86 -1.55
CA PHE A 103 -29.58 8.62 -2.88
C PHE A 103 -31.09 8.81 -2.96
N ASP A 104 -31.82 8.34 -1.95
CA ASP A 104 -33.27 8.54 -1.85
C ASP A 104 -33.62 10.03 -1.70
N ALA A 105 -32.90 10.76 -0.85
CA ALA A 105 -33.06 12.21 -0.72
C ALA A 105 -32.82 12.97 -2.04
N TYR A 106 -31.83 12.52 -2.83
CA TYR A 106 -31.60 13.05 -4.18
C TYR A 106 -32.79 12.80 -5.11
N LEU A 107 -33.36 11.60 -5.11
CA LEU A 107 -34.53 11.29 -5.94
C LEU A 107 -35.77 12.09 -5.53
N MET A 108 -35.98 12.31 -4.23
CA MET A 108 -37.13 13.06 -3.72
C MET A 108 -37.01 14.56 -3.98
N THR A 109 -35.82 15.14 -3.86
CA THR A 109 -35.63 16.60 -3.90
C THR A 109 -35.00 17.12 -5.20
N GLY A 110 -34.31 16.26 -5.95
CA GLY A 110 -33.47 16.64 -7.10
C GLY A 110 -32.19 17.39 -6.74
N SER A 111 -31.88 17.59 -5.45
CA SER A 111 -30.74 18.39 -5.02
C SER A 111 -29.42 17.63 -5.13
N LEU A 112 -28.50 18.14 -5.96
CA LEU A 112 -27.14 17.59 -6.10
C LEU A 112 -26.34 17.54 -4.80
N PHE A 113 -26.76 18.30 -3.78
CA PHE A 113 -26.12 18.28 -2.48
C PHE A 113 -26.14 16.89 -1.84
N PHE A 114 -27.21 16.12 -2.06
CA PHE A 114 -27.30 14.77 -1.51
C PHE A 114 -26.34 13.78 -2.19
N LEU A 115 -25.87 14.06 -3.42
CA LEU A 115 -24.86 13.24 -4.11
C LEU A 115 -23.41 13.57 -3.69
N PHE A 116 -23.21 14.48 -2.73
CA PHE A 116 -21.87 14.85 -2.27
C PHE A 116 -21.02 13.68 -1.77
N PRO A 117 -21.55 12.66 -1.07
CA PRO A 117 -20.78 11.49 -0.69
C PRO A 117 -20.25 10.72 -1.89
N MET A 118 -21.12 10.46 -2.89
CA MET A 118 -20.72 9.83 -4.15
C MET A 118 -19.67 10.67 -4.90
N ILE A 119 -19.94 11.94 -5.15
CA ILE A 119 -19.05 12.82 -5.92
C ILE A 119 -17.71 13.00 -5.18
N GLY A 120 -17.77 13.28 -3.88
CA GLY A 120 -16.58 13.42 -3.04
C GLY A 120 -15.75 12.14 -3.02
N GLY A 121 -16.41 10.98 -2.93
CA GLY A 121 -15.74 9.69 -2.97
C GLY A 121 -15.04 9.42 -4.32
N VAL A 122 -15.69 9.72 -5.45
CA VAL A 122 -15.07 9.59 -6.79
C VAL A 122 -13.88 10.53 -6.94
N LEU A 123 -13.98 11.77 -6.47
CA LEU A 123 -12.86 12.71 -6.47
C LEU A 123 -11.70 12.23 -5.60
N LEU A 124 -11.96 11.65 -4.42
CA LEU A 124 -10.93 11.06 -3.57
C LEU A 124 -10.22 9.89 -4.26
N LEU A 125 -10.95 9.04 -5.01
CA LEU A 125 -10.34 7.97 -5.81
C LEU A 125 -9.42 8.54 -6.89
N ALA A 126 -9.87 9.56 -7.63
CA ALA A 126 -9.07 10.21 -8.66
C ALA A 126 -7.80 10.88 -8.09
N ILE A 127 -7.94 11.60 -6.97
CA ILE A 127 -6.81 12.22 -6.27
C ILE A 127 -5.88 11.15 -5.70
N GLY A 128 -6.40 10.06 -5.15
CA GLY A 128 -5.61 8.92 -4.68
C GLY A 128 -4.79 8.29 -5.81
N TYR A 129 -5.37 8.14 -7.00
CA TYR A 129 -4.64 7.70 -8.19
C TYR A 129 -3.52 8.68 -8.58
N TRP A 130 -3.80 10.00 -8.62
CA TRP A 130 -2.78 11.00 -8.95
C TRP A 130 -1.72 11.19 -7.87
N ALA A 131 -2.03 10.92 -6.61
CA ALA A 131 -1.08 10.98 -5.51
C ALA A 131 0.09 10.00 -5.65
N TYR A 132 -0.05 8.95 -6.48
CA TYR A 132 1.07 8.07 -6.84
C TYR A 132 2.11 8.75 -7.72
N THR A 133 1.70 9.69 -8.56
CA THR A 133 2.57 10.34 -9.56
C THR A 133 2.94 11.77 -9.18
N GLU A 134 2.05 12.49 -8.50
CA GLU A 134 2.22 13.90 -8.18
C GLU A 134 2.12 14.17 -6.66
N PRO A 135 3.22 14.64 -6.03
CA PRO A 135 3.26 14.87 -4.58
C PRO A 135 2.32 15.96 -4.06
N ARG A 136 1.75 16.78 -4.94
CA ARG A 136 0.84 17.88 -4.59
C ARG A 136 -0.63 17.49 -4.63
N ALA A 137 -0.97 16.35 -5.26
CA ALA A 137 -2.35 15.92 -5.39
C ALA A 137 -3.09 15.77 -4.04
N PRO A 138 -2.48 15.26 -2.94
CA PRO A 138 -3.18 15.13 -1.66
C PRO A 138 -3.75 16.44 -1.09
N TYR A 139 -3.20 17.61 -1.44
CA TYR A 139 -3.77 18.89 -1.00
C TYR A 139 -5.16 19.15 -1.60
N LEU A 140 -5.46 18.57 -2.76
CA LEU A 140 -6.79 18.67 -3.37
C LEU A 140 -7.85 17.86 -2.61
N SER A 141 -7.45 16.93 -1.71
CA SER A 141 -8.37 16.12 -0.92
C SER A 141 -9.23 16.94 0.05
N VAL A 142 -8.85 18.18 0.34
CA VAL A 142 -9.64 19.10 1.17
C VAL A 142 -11.03 19.30 0.60
N ILE A 143 -11.16 19.47 -0.72
CA ILE A 143 -12.45 19.72 -1.37
C ILE A 143 -13.42 18.54 -1.15
N PRO A 144 -13.11 17.30 -1.56
CA PRO A 144 -14.02 16.19 -1.33
C PRO A 144 -14.17 15.82 0.15
N ALA A 145 -13.16 16.04 1.00
CA ALA A 145 -13.31 15.88 2.45
C ALA A 145 -14.36 16.84 3.01
N MET A 146 -14.34 18.11 2.57
CA MET A 146 -15.37 19.08 2.95
C MET A 146 -16.75 18.70 2.41
N MET A 147 -16.86 18.15 1.19
CA MET A 147 -18.13 17.64 0.67
C MET A 147 -18.73 16.54 1.56
N LEU A 148 -17.90 15.58 2.01
CA LEU A 148 -18.34 14.54 2.96
C LEU A 148 -18.80 15.13 4.30
N ALA A 149 -18.01 16.05 4.86
CA ALA A 149 -18.35 16.70 6.13
C ALA A 149 -19.63 17.55 6.02
N MET A 150 -19.81 18.27 4.92
CA MET A 150 -21.02 19.06 4.65
C MET A 150 -22.24 18.16 4.54
N SER A 151 -22.16 17.05 3.78
CA SER A 151 -23.25 16.10 3.64
C SER A 151 -23.68 15.50 4.97
N ALA A 152 -22.71 15.11 5.81
CA ALA A 152 -22.97 14.61 7.16
C ALA A 152 -23.63 15.67 8.06
N THR A 153 -23.10 16.89 8.04
CA THR A 153 -23.61 18.00 8.86
C THR A 153 -25.03 18.38 8.46
N THR A 154 -25.38 18.30 7.17
CA THR A 154 -26.73 18.55 6.69
C THR A 154 -27.73 17.57 7.27
N VAL A 155 -27.40 16.28 7.44
CA VAL A 155 -28.29 15.32 8.10
C VAL A 155 -28.54 15.74 9.56
N TYR A 156 -27.49 16.10 10.30
CA TYR A 156 -27.64 16.62 11.67
C TYR A 156 -28.47 17.91 11.72
N PHE A 157 -28.27 18.80 10.76
CA PHE A 157 -29.03 20.04 10.65
C PHE A 157 -30.51 19.76 10.39
N LEU A 158 -30.84 18.86 9.45
CA LEU A 158 -32.21 18.50 9.12
C LEU A 158 -32.93 17.84 10.30
N ILE A 159 -32.25 16.95 11.03
CA ILE A 159 -32.82 16.34 12.25
C ILE A 159 -33.04 17.40 13.33
N SER A 160 -32.06 18.26 13.57
CA SER A 160 -32.18 19.33 14.57
C SER A 160 -33.31 20.30 14.22
N PHE A 161 -33.45 20.62 12.93
CA PHE A 161 -34.55 21.44 12.43
C PHE A 161 -35.89 20.73 12.61
N GLY A 162 -35.99 19.45 12.24
CA GLY A 162 -37.19 18.65 12.42
C GLY A 162 -37.66 18.61 13.88
N LEU A 163 -36.76 18.32 14.82
CA LEU A 163 -37.05 18.30 16.25
C LEU A 163 -37.38 19.68 16.83
N SER A 164 -36.92 20.77 16.18
CA SER A 164 -37.29 22.13 16.59
C SER A 164 -38.71 22.52 16.18
N VAL A 165 -39.22 21.92 15.10
CA VAL A 165 -40.57 22.17 14.58
C VAL A 165 -41.58 21.21 15.22
N ASP A 166 -41.22 19.94 15.36
CA ASP A 166 -42.01 18.90 16.04
C ASP A 166 -41.13 18.11 17.03
N PRO A 167 -41.15 18.49 18.33
CA PRO A 167 -40.35 17.84 19.35
C PRO A 167 -40.74 16.40 19.66
N GLU A 168 -41.95 15.98 19.29
CA GLU A 168 -42.45 14.61 19.54
C GLU A 168 -42.10 13.64 18.39
N ALA A 169 -41.56 14.16 17.28
CA ALA A 169 -41.16 13.35 16.15
C ALA A 169 -39.98 12.42 16.51
N ASN A 170 -40.11 11.13 16.16
CA ASN A 170 -39.05 10.14 16.32
C ASN A 170 -37.98 10.28 15.22
N LEU A 171 -37.21 11.37 15.25
CA LEU A 171 -36.11 11.65 14.32
C LEU A 171 -34.76 11.44 15.00
N ALA A 172 -33.92 10.58 14.44
CA ALA A 172 -32.57 10.35 14.95
C ALA A 172 -31.56 10.07 13.83
N ALA A 173 -30.33 10.52 14.01
CA ALA A 173 -29.24 10.20 13.10
C ALA A 173 -28.80 8.75 13.32
N THR A 174 -28.47 8.03 12.25
CA THR A 174 -27.75 6.77 12.38
C THR A 174 -26.26 7.03 12.66
N GLY A 175 -25.45 5.96 12.68
CA GLY A 175 -23.99 6.10 12.76
C GLY A 175 -23.33 6.67 11.48
N ILE A 176 -24.04 6.70 10.36
CA ILE A 176 -23.43 7.02 9.05
C ILE A 176 -22.95 8.47 8.95
N PRO A 177 -23.74 9.50 9.31
CA PRO A 177 -23.26 10.88 9.32
C PRO A 177 -21.99 11.07 10.16
N LEU A 178 -21.92 10.44 11.34
CA LEU A 178 -20.72 10.48 12.18
C LEU A 178 -19.51 9.85 11.46
N THR A 179 -19.69 8.66 10.88
CA THR A 179 -18.59 7.99 10.16
C THR A 179 -18.09 8.81 8.97
N MET A 180 -18.97 9.55 8.28
CA MET A 180 -18.56 10.42 7.18
C MET A 180 -17.70 11.61 7.64
N ILE A 181 -17.96 12.17 8.84
CA ILE A 181 -17.07 13.16 9.44
C ILE A 181 -15.70 12.54 9.73
N VAL A 182 -15.69 11.30 10.25
CA VAL A 182 -14.44 10.56 10.47
C VAL A 182 -13.71 10.34 9.14
N TYR A 183 -14.42 9.96 8.08
CA TYR A 183 -13.85 9.81 6.73
C TYR A 183 -13.26 11.12 6.22
N ALA A 184 -13.96 12.24 6.37
CA ALA A 184 -13.43 13.56 6.01
C ALA A 184 -12.12 13.87 6.74
N ILE A 185 -12.06 13.61 8.06
CA ILE A 185 -10.84 13.79 8.85
C ILE A 185 -9.72 12.85 8.35
N VAL A 186 -10.02 11.58 8.10
CA VAL A 186 -9.06 10.60 7.59
C VAL A 186 -8.53 10.99 6.20
N ALA A 187 -9.37 11.52 5.31
CA ALA A 187 -8.93 12.07 4.03
C ALA A 187 -7.95 13.24 4.24
N LEU A 188 -8.23 14.15 5.18
CA LEU A 188 -7.32 15.26 5.51
C LEU A 188 -5.99 14.79 6.11
N LEU A 189 -5.95 13.65 6.82
CA LEU A 189 -4.72 13.06 7.35
C LEU A 189 -3.74 12.62 6.25
N SER A 190 -4.20 12.47 5.00
CA SER A 190 -3.30 12.20 3.86
C SER A 190 -2.27 13.32 3.64
N ILE A 191 -2.59 14.56 4.02
CA ILE A 191 -1.72 15.73 3.88
C ILE A 191 -0.53 15.66 4.86
N PRO A 192 -0.72 15.59 6.19
CA PRO A 192 0.40 15.50 7.13
C PRO A 192 1.17 14.18 7.02
N LEU A 193 0.54 13.08 6.57
CA LEU A 193 1.26 11.85 6.26
C LEU A 193 2.26 12.08 5.13
N ARG A 194 1.88 12.81 4.10
CA ARG A 194 2.79 13.24 3.04
C ARG A 194 3.88 14.20 3.54
N GLU A 195 3.59 15.10 4.48
CA GLU A 195 4.57 16.06 5.00
C GLU A 195 5.60 15.43 5.96
N LYS A 196 5.25 14.34 6.63
CA LYS A 196 6.14 13.59 7.52
C LYS A 196 7.03 12.57 6.78
N GLU A 197 6.77 12.32 5.49
CA GLU A 197 7.42 11.30 4.66
C GLU A 197 8.61 11.80 3.83
#